data_AF-A0A1M6KHJ5-F1
#
_entry.id   AF-A0A1M6KHJ5-F1
#
_cell.length_a   1.000
_cell.length_b   1.000
_cell.length_c   1.000
_cell.angle_alpha   90.00
_cell.angle_beta   90.00
_cell.angle_gamma   90.00
#
_symmetry.space_group_name_H-M   'P 1'
#
loop_
_entity.id
_entity.type
_entity.pdbx_description
1 polymer ?
#
loop_
_entity_poly.entity_id
_entity_poly.type
_entity_poly.pdbx_seq_one_letter_code
_entity_poly.pdbx_strand_id
1 'polypeptide(L)'
;MSRHEFYLRRHFLKVSNDADQAELVAVRFGQSRASSGVRDDAIADTLEENYAADDGRNEETWQSHENSLDTASSQIIEELERRQKALGDLYPFSLDGDVIKHISSNSQVYEFLLCTSLSPNLTTGEYVEFPRKFERIAMLLTANFLGENVNFCHTGSPNEFGRFRDAAEVAIGSSRELVWQPNPDLPEEGPESGDSGVDYILWKDFGCGRAIGQPFFLGQCACGNNWDSKLNDISQRFLRWFAPLKVDPGKVFAIPHVVPESKLRDVAIEAGIVMDRVRLVKALSQASHFQVEDWRDSLSQTIKLVASA
;
A
#
# COMPACT_ATOMS: atom_id res chain seq x y z
N MET A 1 11.67 -22.67 6.48
CA MET A 1 10.22 -22.42 6.40
C MET A 1 9.52 -23.73 6.15
N SER A 2 8.55 -24.09 6.99
CA SER A 2 7.79 -25.33 6.81
C SER A 2 6.70 -25.16 5.74
N ARG A 3 6.27 -26.26 5.09
CA ARG A 3 5.17 -26.25 4.12
C ARG A 3 3.87 -25.69 4.73
N HIS A 4 3.65 -25.95 6.02
CA HIS A 4 2.49 -25.47 6.77
C HIS A 4 2.49 -23.94 6.96
N GLU A 5 3.63 -23.34 7.31
CA GLU A 5 3.77 -21.88 7.41
C GLU A 5 3.49 -21.18 6.08
N PHE A 6 3.90 -21.78 4.95
CA PHE A 6 3.64 -21.23 3.63
C PHE A 6 2.14 -21.24 3.28
N TYR A 7 1.43 -22.34 3.56
CA TYR A 7 -0.02 -22.43 3.35
C TYR A 7 -0.78 -21.39 4.18
N LEU A 8 -0.45 -21.25 5.46
CA LEU A 8 -1.08 -20.25 6.34
C LEU A 8 -0.88 -18.82 5.82
N ARG A 9 0.33 -18.48 5.32
CA ARG A 9 0.61 -17.16 4.74
C ARG A 9 -0.29 -16.84 3.55
N ARG A 10 -0.41 -17.78 2.62
CA ARG A 10 -1.25 -17.60 1.43
C ARG A 10 -2.72 -17.49 1.81
N HIS A 11 -3.15 -18.26 2.80
CA HIS A 11 -4.50 -18.20 3.37
C HIS A 11 -4.84 -16.82 3.95
N PHE A 12 -4.00 -16.27 4.82
CA PHE A 12 -4.27 -14.96 5.42
C PHE A 12 -4.24 -13.81 4.41
N LEU A 13 -3.38 -13.89 3.39
CA LEU A 13 -3.40 -12.91 2.31
C LEU A 13 -4.69 -13.00 1.49
N LYS A 14 -5.18 -14.23 1.25
CA LYS A 14 -6.48 -14.44 0.60
C LYS A 14 -7.61 -13.80 1.40
N VAL A 15 -7.71 -14.08 2.69
CA VAL A 15 -8.75 -13.49 3.56
C VAL A 15 -8.72 -11.95 3.51
N SER A 16 -7.52 -11.36 3.53
CA SER A 16 -7.38 -9.90 3.40
C SER A 16 -7.84 -9.37 2.04
N ASN A 17 -7.58 -10.09 0.95
CA ASN A 17 -8.03 -9.71 -0.38
C ASN A 17 -9.54 -9.88 -0.54
N ASP A 18 -10.13 -10.96 -0.01
CA ASP A 18 -11.57 -11.19 -0.04
C ASP A 18 -12.32 -10.11 0.77
N ALA A 19 -11.75 -9.67 1.89
CA ALA A 19 -12.25 -8.52 2.65
C ALA A 19 -12.19 -7.22 1.84
N ASP A 20 -11.11 -6.99 1.09
CA ASP A 20 -11.00 -5.83 0.19
C ASP A 20 -12.09 -5.87 -0.91
N GLN A 21 -12.37 -7.05 -1.49
CA GLN A 21 -13.44 -7.20 -2.48
C GLN A 21 -14.80 -6.87 -1.89
N ALA A 22 -15.09 -7.37 -0.69
CA ALA A 22 -16.35 -7.06 0.00
C ALA A 22 -16.49 -5.55 0.28
N GLU A 23 -15.42 -4.89 0.73
CA GLU A 23 -15.38 -3.43 0.90
C GLU A 23 -15.60 -2.68 -0.42
N LEU A 24 -15.00 -3.13 -1.53
CA LEU A 24 -15.15 -2.48 -2.84
C LEU A 24 -16.58 -2.58 -3.37
N VAL A 25 -17.22 -3.74 -3.19
CA VAL A 25 -18.65 -3.92 -3.52
C VAL A 25 -19.51 -2.96 -2.69
N ALA A 26 -19.18 -2.75 -1.41
CA ALA A 26 -19.90 -1.78 -0.58
C ALA A 26 -19.68 -0.34 -1.06
N VAL A 27 -18.48 0.03 -1.53
CA VAL A 27 -18.22 1.35 -2.14
C VAL A 27 -19.05 1.54 -3.41
N ARG A 28 -19.22 0.50 -4.23
CA ARG A 28 -19.98 0.54 -5.49
C ARG A 28 -21.48 0.66 -5.28
N PHE A 29 -22.03 -0.14 -4.37
CA PHE A 29 -23.49 -0.31 -4.22
C PHE A 29 -24.05 0.25 -2.91
N GLY A 30 -23.22 0.90 -2.10
CA GLY A 30 -23.54 1.42 -0.76
C GLY A 30 -23.50 0.37 0.35
N GLN A 31 -23.65 -0.91 0.00
CA GLN A 31 -23.55 -2.02 0.94
C GLN A 31 -23.13 -3.33 0.25
N SER A 32 -22.59 -4.27 1.01
CA SER A 32 -22.25 -5.62 0.56
C SER A 32 -22.43 -6.63 1.69
N ARG A 33 -22.29 -7.92 1.38
CA ARG A 33 -22.11 -8.95 2.39
C ARG A 33 -20.64 -9.36 2.45
N ALA A 34 -20.16 -9.78 3.61
CA ALA A 34 -18.81 -10.35 3.76
C ALA A 34 -18.56 -11.52 2.78
N SER A 35 -19.57 -12.35 2.54
CA SER A 35 -19.52 -13.47 1.59
C SER A 35 -19.36 -13.06 0.12
N SER A 36 -19.59 -11.78 -0.23
CA SER A 36 -19.46 -11.30 -1.60
C SER A 36 -18.03 -11.45 -2.14
N GLY A 37 -17.01 -11.27 -1.29
CA GLY A 37 -15.61 -11.46 -1.69
C GLY A 37 -15.26 -12.92 -2.02
N VAL A 38 -15.96 -13.88 -1.42
CA VAL A 38 -15.70 -15.33 -1.63
C VAL A 38 -16.37 -15.85 -2.90
N ARG A 39 -17.52 -15.28 -3.29
CA ARG A 39 -18.32 -15.81 -4.41
C ARG A 39 -17.65 -15.63 -5.75
N ASP A 40 -16.94 -14.54 -5.98
CA ASP A 40 -16.26 -14.30 -7.26
C ASP A 40 -15.11 -15.30 -7.49
N ASP A 41 -14.35 -15.62 -6.43
CA ASP A 41 -13.31 -16.65 -6.45
C ASP A 41 -13.90 -18.07 -6.54
N ALA A 42 -14.96 -18.37 -5.77
CA ALA A 42 -15.60 -19.68 -5.80
C ALA A 42 -16.23 -19.99 -7.17
N ILE A 43 -16.75 -18.98 -7.89
CA ILE A 43 -17.24 -19.13 -9.27
C ILE A 43 -16.07 -19.40 -10.22
N ALA A 44 -14.91 -18.76 -10.03
CA ALA A 44 -13.71 -19.02 -10.83
C ALA A 44 -13.16 -20.43 -10.59
N ASP A 45 -13.05 -20.87 -9.33
CA ASP A 45 -12.58 -22.21 -8.97
C ASP A 45 -13.58 -23.31 -9.41
N THR A 46 -14.90 -23.09 -9.26
CA THR A 46 -15.91 -24.05 -9.76
C THR A 46 -15.97 -24.11 -11.28
N LEU A 47 -15.63 -23.04 -12.00
CA LEU A 47 -15.49 -23.10 -13.46
C LEU A 47 -14.31 -24.00 -13.86
N GLU A 48 -13.19 -23.99 -13.13
CA GLU A 48 -12.07 -24.91 -13.38
C GLU A 48 -12.40 -26.37 -13.00
N GLU A 49 -13.11 -26.59 -11.89
CA GLU A 49 -13.48 -27.93 -11.41
C GLU A 49 -14.61 -28.58 -12.24
N ASN A 50 -15.54 -27.80 -12.80
CA ASN A 50 -16.61 -28.31 -13.67
C ASN A 50 -16.12 -28.85 -15.02
N TYR A 51 -14.90 -28.51 -15.44
CA TYR A 51 -14.27 -29.17 -16.60
C TYR A 51 -13.63 -30.52 -16.25
N ALA A 52 -13.57 -30.91 -14.96
CA ALA A 52 -12.86 -32.09 -14.48
C ALA A 52 -13.75 -33.18 -13.86
N ALA A 53 -15.03 -32.94 -13.60
CA ALA A 53 -15.89 -33.90 -12.90
C ALA A 53 -17.30 -34.03 -13.53
N ASP A 54 -17.43 -34.94 -14.49
CA ASP A 54 -18.71 -35.61 -14.79
C ASP A 54 -18.71 -36.93 -14.01
N ASP A 55 -19.26 -36.93 -12.78
CA ASP A 55 -19.85 -38.12 -12.14
C ASP A 55 -20.38 -37.85 -10.72
N GLY A 56 -21.71 -37.87 -10.56
CA GLY A 56 -22.45 -38.55 -9.48
C GLY A 56 -22.28 -38.20 -7.99
N ARG A 57 -21.35 -37.34 -7.56
CA ARG A 57 -21.09 -37.03 -6.13
C ARG A 57 -21.59 -35.66 -5.67
N ASN A 58 -22.84 -35.31 -5.98
CA ASN A 58 -23.30 -33.96 -5.72
C ASN A 58 -23.45 -33.63 -4.21
N GLU A 59 -24.11 -34.47 -3.41
CA GLU A 59 -24.62 -34.04 -2.09
C GLU A 59 -23.55 -33.83 -0.99
N GLU A 60 -22.53 -34.71 -0.89
CA GLU A 60 -21.40 -34.52 0.05
C GLU A 60 -20.50 -33.34 -0.36
N THR A 61 -20.37 -33.11 -1.66
CA THR A 61 -19.60 -31.99 -2.22
C THR A 61 -20.29 -30.67 -1.88
N TRP A 62 -21.62 -30.57 -2.03
CA TRP A 62 -22.39 -29.38 -1.65
C TRP A 62 -22.26 -29.03 -0.16
N GLN A 63 -22.37 -30.00 0.75
CA GLN A 63 -22.21 -29.75 2.20
C GLN A 63 -20.78 -29.32 2.57
N SER A 64 -19.77 -29.89 1.90
CA SER A 64 -18.38 -29.46 2.07
C SER A 64 -18.16 -28.03 1.55
N HIS A 65 -18.77 -27.65 0.43
CA HIS A 65 -18.70 -26.29 -0.10
C HIS A 65 -19.36 -25.28 0.85
N GLU A 66 -20.57 -25.55 1.35
CA GLU A 66 -21.29 -24.68 2.31
C GLU A 66 -20.46 -24.44 3.58
N ASN A 67 -19.91 -25.50 4.20
CA ASN A 67 -19.05 -25.35 5.38
C ASN A 67 -17.79 -24.52 5.12
N SER A 68 -17.21 -24.64 3.90
CA SER A 68 -16.04 -23.85 3.54
C SER A 68 -16.38 -22.37 3.33
N LEU A 69 -17.54 -22.07 2.74
CA LEU A 69 -18.04 -20.71 2.54
C LEU A 69 -18.35 -20.02 3.87
N ASP A 70 -18.95 -20.73 4.82
CA ASP A 70 -19.24 -20.20 6.16
C ASP A 70 -17.96 -19.90 6.94
N THR A 71 -16.98 -20.80 6.84
CA THR A 71 -15.66 -20.60 7.46
C THR A 71 -14.94 -19.39 6.85
N ALA A 72 -14.92 -19.28 5.52
CA ALA A 72 -14.31 -18.15 4.82
C ALA A 72 -15.00 -16.82 5.16
N SER A 73 -16.34 -16.82 5.18
CA SER A 73 -17.13 -15.64 5.55
C SER A 73 -16.83 -15.18 6.97
N SER A 74 -16.71 -16.12 7.92
CA SER A 74 -16.36 -15.81 9.31
C SER A 74 -14.98 -15.15 9.41
N GLN A 75 -13.98 -15.67 8.69
CA GLN A 75 -12.62 -15.10 8.68
C GLN A 75 -12.57 -13.70 8.05
N ILE A 76 -13.37 -13.45 7.02
CA ILE A 76 -13.50 -12.12 6.42
C ILE A 76 -14.12 -11.15 7.43
N ILE A 77 -15.18 -11.55 8.13
CA ILE A 77 -15.80 -10.72 9.17
C ILE A 77 -14.78 -10.38 10.26
N GLU A 78 -14.02 -11.36 10.77
CA GLU A 78 -12.97 -11.12 11.77
C GLU A 78 -11.91 -10.11 11.28
N GLU A 79 -11.50 -10.19 10.01
CA GLU A 79 -10.56 -9.25 9.42
C GLU A 79 -11.14 -7.83 9.27
N LEU A 80 -12.41 -7.71 8.87
CA LEU A 80 -13.11 -6.42 8.80
C LEU A 80 -13.29 -5.79 10.19
N GLU A 81 -13.70 -6.58 11.19
CA GLU A 81 -13.80 -6.13 12.59
C GLU A 81 -12.46 -5.66 13.13
N ARG A 82 -11.36 -6.36 12.78
CA ARG A 82 -10.00 -5.95 13.14
C ARG A 82 -9.64 -4.59 12.53
N ARG A 83 -9.95 -4.37 11.24
CA ARG A 83 -9.72 -3.09 10.55
C ARG A 83 -10.54 -1.96 11.19
N GLN A 84 -11.83 -2.20 11.44
CA GLN A 84 -12.71 -1.26 12.12
C GLN A 84 -12.17 -0.88 13.50
N LYS A 85 -11.71 -1.86 14.28
CA LYS A 85 -11.11 -1.64 15.60
C LYS A 85 -9.82 -0.81 15.52
N ALA A 86 -8.96 -1.05 14.53
CA ALA A 86 -7.69 -0.36 14.39
C ALA A 86 -7.86 1.12 13.98
N LEU A 87 -8.82 1.38 13.10
CA LEU A 87 -9.04 2.69 12.49
C LEU A 87 -10.08 3.54 13.22
N GLY A 88 -11.06 2.92 13.89
CA GLY A 88 -12.17 3.63 14.54
C GLY A 88 -12.92 4.48 13.52
N ASP A 89 -13.12 5.76 13.83
CA ASP A 89 -13.83 6.73 12.98
C ASP A 89 -13.16 6.96 11.60
N LEU A 90 -11.91 6.52 11.42
CA LEU A 90 -11.22 6.59 10.13
C LEU A 90 -11.59 5.44 9.18
N TYR A 91 -12.29 4.40 9.65
CA TYR A 91 -12.75 3.30 8.82
C TYR A 91 -14.06 3.67 8.12
N PRO A 92 -14.13 3.72 6.78
CA PRO A 92 -15.31 4.18 6.06
C PRO A 92 -16.41 3.11 5.95
N PHE A 93 -16.49 2.17 6.89
CA PHE A 93 -17.51 1.13 6.87
C PHE A 93 -18.10 0.90 8.25
N SER A 94 -19.39 0.58 8.27
CA SER A 94 -20.07 0.00 9.43
C SER A 94 -20.37 -1.46 9.18
N LEU A 95 -20.17 -2.28 10.21
CA LEU A 95 -20.46 -3.71 10.20
C LEU A 95 -21.71 -3.98 11.04
N ASP A 96 -22.64 -4.73 10.47
CA ASP A 96 -23.88 -5.19 11.13
C ASP A 96 -24.08 -6.66 10.78
N GLY A 97 -23.47 -7.54 11.58
CA GLY A 97 -23.37 -8.97 11.28
C GLY A 97 -22.57 -9.23 10.00
N ASP A 98 -23.21 -9.83 8.99
CA ASP A 98 -22.58 -10.11 7.69
C ASP A 98 -22.65 -8.93 6.71
N VAL A 99 -23.35 -7.84 7.07
CA VAL A 99 -23.57 -6.69 6.20
C VAL A 99 -22.52 -5.61 6.44
N ILE A 100 -21.88 -5.17 5.36
CA ILE A 100 -20.93 -4.06 5.32
C ILE A 100 -21.64 -2.89 4.65
N LYS A 101 -21.70 -1.73 5.30
CA LYS A 101 -22.27 -0.50 4.72
C LYS A 101 -21.19 0.55 4.58
N HIS A 102 -21.05 1.13 3.39
CA HIS A 102 -20.09 2.19 3.12
C HIS A 102 -20.60 3.52 3.70
N ILE A 103 -19.73 4.15 4.49
CA ILE A 103 -19.92 5.48 5.07
C ILE A 103 -18.72 6.29 4.60
N SER A 104 -18.91 7.06 3.52
CA SER A 104 -17.81 7.79 2.90
C SER A 104 -17.02 8.59 3.94
N SER A 105 -15.71 8.37 3.97
CA SER A 105 -14.84 9.14 4.85
C SER A 105 -14.65 10.57 4.32
N ASN A 106 -14.46 11.53 5.23
CA ASN A 106 -14.14 12.91 4.85
C ASN A 106 -12.83 13.01 4.05
N SER A 107 -11.88 12.11 4.30
CA SER A 107 -10.56 12.11 3.66
C SER A 107 -10.54 11.40 2.31
N GLN A 108 -11.39 10.39 2.12
CA GLN A 108 -11.40 9.47 0.98
C GLN A 108 -10.09 8.70 0.74
N VAL A 109 -9.12 8.77 1.66
CA VAL A 109 -7.83 8.10 1.51
C VAL A 109 -7.98 6.59 1.63
N TYR A 110 -8.77 6.09 2.57
CA TYR A 110 -9.01 4.65 2.69
C TYR A 110 -9.59 4.10 1.39
N GLU A 111 -10.64 4.74 0.88
CA GLU A 111 -11.31 4.33 -0.36
C GLU A 111 -10.39 4.40 -1.57
N PHE A 112 -9.57 5.46 -1.69
CA PHE A 112 -8.56 5.56 -2.73
C PHE A 112 -7.54 4.41 -2.68
N LEU A 113 -7.04 4.08 -1.48
CA LEU A 113 -6.07 2.99 -1.31
C LEU A 113 -6.71 1.64 -1.65
N LEU A 114 -7.95 1.39 -1.22
CA LEU A 114 -8.72 0.20 -1.58
C LEU A 114 -8.90 0.07 -3.10
N CYS A 115 -9.32 1.14 -3.76
CA CYS A 115 -9.45 1.19 -5.22
C CYS A 115 -8.10 0.91 -5.90
N THR A 116 -7.01 1.46 -5.36
CA THR A 116 -5.65 1.27 -5.91
C THR A 116 -5.18 -0.17 -5.80
N SER A 117 -5.40 -0.84 -4.67
CA SER A 117 -5.01 -2.24 -4.48
C SER A 117 -5.78 -3.24 -5.35
N LEU A 118 -7.02 -2.92 -5.72
CA LEU A 118 -7.88 -3.82 -6.51
C LEU A 118 -7.97 -3.46 -7.99
N SER A 119 -7.29 -2.41 -8.43
CA SER A 119 -7.30 -2.00 -9.83
C SER A 119 -6.59 -3.05 -10.72
N PRO A 120 -7.22 -3.49 -11.82
CA PRO A 120 -6.77 -4.66 -12.57
C PRO A 120 -5.45 -4.44 -13.33
N ASN A 121 -5.21 -3.22 -13.80
CA ASN A 121 -4.00 -2.87 -14.53
C ASN A 121 -3.53 -1.46 -14.19
N LEU A 122 -2.43 -1.37 -13.45
CA LEU A 122 -1.84 -0.12 -12.98
C LEU A 122 -0.72 0.42 -13.88
N THR A 123 -0.33 -0.32 -14.94
CA THR A 123 0.79 0.06 -15.80
C THR A 123 0.34 0.73 -17.10
N THR A 124 -0.88 0.42 -17.57
CA THR A 124 -1.46 1.01 -18.77
C THR A 124 -2.96 1.28 -18.61
N GLY A 125 -3.50 2.17 -19.44
CA GLY A 125 -4.93 2.48 -19.44
C GLY A 125 -5.35 3.51 -18.39
N GLU A 126 -6.60 3.43 -17.94
CA GLU A 126 -7.25 4.48 -17.14
C GLU A 126 -6.73 4.58 -15.69
N TYR A 127 -6.06 3.54 -15.18
CA TYR A 127 -5.57 3.48 -13.81
C TYR A 127 -4.07 3.81 -13.66
N VAL A 128 -3.38 4.20 -14.75
CA VAL A 128 -1.93 4.47 -14.75
C VAL A 128 -1.52 5.62 -13.80
N GLU A 129 -2.46 6.51 -13.48
CA GLU A 129 -2.24 7.60 -12.54
C GLU A 129 -2.32 7.17 -11.07
N PHE A 130 -2.87 5.99 -10.76
CA PHE A 130 -3.09 5.58 -9.37
C PHE A 130 -1.78 5.36 -8.62
N PRO A 131 -0.77 4.65 -9.17
CA PRO A 131 0.53 4.51 -8.50
C PRO A 131 1.23 5.85 -8.29
N ARG A 132 1.17 6.76 -9.28
CA ARG A 132 1.76 8.10 -9.21
C ARG A 132 1.14 8.94 -8.09
N LYS A 133 -0.18 8.90 -7.97
CA LYS A 133 -0.89 9.53 -6.85
C LYS A 133 -0.52 8.86 -5.52
N PHE A 134 -0.46 7.53 -5.50
CA PHE A 134 -0.12 6.76 -4.31
C PHE A 134 1.27 7.12 -3.77
N GLU A 135 2.30 7.23 -4.62
CA GLU A 135 3.66 7.60 -4.19
C GLU A 135 3.69 8.94 -3.44
N ARG A 136 3.00 9.96 -3.98
CA ARG A 136 2.91 11.29 -3.38
C ARG A 136 2.12 11.28 -2.06
N ILE A 137 0.99 10.57 -2.04
CA ILE A 137 0.17 10.44 -0.82
C ILE A 137 0.94 9.67 0.25
N ALA A 138 1.58 8.55 -0.10
CA ALA A 138 2.37 7.74 0.82
C ALA A 138 3.54 8.52 1.42
N MET A 139 4.23 9.35 0.62
CA MET A 139 5.26 10.26 1.12
C MET A 139 4.71 11.22 2.18
N LEU A 140 3.61 11.92 1.88
CA LEU A 140 3.00 12.89 2.80
C LEU A 140 2.45 12.24 4.07
N LEU A 141 1.80 11.08 3.96
CA LEU A 141 1.29 10.33 5.11
C LEU A 141 2.43 9.73 5.95
N THR A 142 3.53 9.32 5.33
CA THR A 142 4.75 8.91 6.07
C THR A 142 5.37 10.12 6.78
N ALA A 143 5.39 11.30 6.16
CA ALA A 143 5.83 12.53 6.82
C ALA A 143 4.95 12.84 8.03
N ASN A 144 3.63 12.71 7.90
CA ASN A 144 2.70 12.83 9.03
C ASN A 144 3.03 11.86 10.17
N PHE A 145 3.30 10.60 9.84
CA PHE A 145 3.67 9.60 10.82
C PHE A 145 4.96 9.95 11.59
N LEU A 146 5.94 10.49 10.88
CA LEU A 146 7.20 10.96 11.48
C LEU A 146 7.06 12.28 12.27
N GLY A 147 5.91 12.96 12.15
CA GLY A 147 5.53 14.14 12.91
C GLY A 147 6.08 15.45 12.34
N GLU A 148 6.25 16.45 13.22
CA GLU A 148 6.74 17.78 12.84
C GLU A 148 8.22 17.78 12.44
N ASN A 149 8.66 18.86 11.78
CA ASN A 149 10.04 19.08 11.31
C ASN A 149 10.56 17.99 10.36
N VAL A 150 9.65 17.37 9.62
CA VAL A 150 9.99 16.42 8.56
C VAL A 150 9.95 17.16 7.24
N ASN A 151 11.03 17.04 6.48
CA ASN A 151 11.07 17.44 5.09
C ASN A 151 11.02 16.19 4.22
N PHE A 152 10.59 16.34 2.98
CA PHE A 152 10.38 15.24 2.07
C PHE A 152 10.62 15.66 0.63
N CYS A 153 10.90 14.69 -0.24
CA CYS A 153 11.09 14.87 -1.66
C CYS A 153 10.60 13.64 -2.42
N HIS A 154 9.80 13.83 -3.46
CA HIS A 154 9.37 12.77 -4.38
C HIS A 154 10.44 12.59 -5.47
N THR A 155 10.96 11.37 -5.58
CA THR A 155 12.01 10.99 -6.54
C THR A 155 11.55 9.99 -7.59
N GLY A 156 10.40 9.35 -7.36
CA GLY A 156 9.80 8.32 -8.24
C GLY A 156 9.54 8.84 -9.65
N SER A 157 9.68 7.97 -10.64
CA SER A 157 9.51 8.34 -12.06
C SER A 157 8.08 8.02 -12.54
N PRO A 158 7.34 8.97 -13.16
CA PRO A 158 7.74 10.35 -13.45
C PRO A 158 7.58 11.27 -12.24
N ASN A 159 8.54 12.16 -12.03
CA ASN A 159 8.47 13.25 -11.04
C ASN A 159 8.35 14.62 -11.74
N GLU A 160 7.99 15.64 -10.96
CA GLU A 160 7.87 17.03 -11.41
C GLU A 160 9.18 17.68 -11.90
N PHE A 161 10.33 17.07 -11.60
CA PHE A 161 11.66 17.56 -11.99
C PHE A 161 12.17 16.94 -13.29
N GLY A 162 11.52 15.89 -13.80
CA GLY A 162 11.90 15.17 -15.01
C GLY A 162 13.03 14.17 -14.80
N ARG A 163 14.15 14.58 -14.19
CA ARG A 163 15.31 13.68 -13.93
C ARG A 163 15.48 13.39 -12.44
N PHE A 164 16.04 12.22 -12.16
CA PHE A 164 16.35 11.76 -10.80
C PHE A 164 17.30 12.71 -10.04
N ARG A 165 18.36 13.19 -10.70
CA ARG A 165 19.31 14.14 -10.10
C ARG A 165 18.61 15.44 -9.70
N ASP A 166 17.78 15.99 -10.58
CA ASP A 166 17.06 17.25 -10.34
C ASP A 166 16.10 17.12 -9.14
N ALA A 167 15.45 15.96 -9.00
CA ALA A 167 14.66 15.65 -7.80
C ALA A 167 15.56 15.58 -6.54
N ALA A 168 16.69 14.89 -6.62
CA ALA A 168 17.64 14.77 -5.51
C ALA A 168 18.25 16.12 -5.08
N GLU A 169 18.39 17.08 -5.99
CA GLU A 169 18.89 18.43 -5.69
C GLU A 169 18.02 19.17 -4.67
N VAL A 170 16.70 18.90 -4.65
CA VAL A 170 15.80 19.41 -3.61
C VAL A 170 16.24 18.92 -2.23
N ALA A 171 16.45 17.61 -2.08
CA ALA A 171 16.88 17.00 -0.82
C ALA A 171 18.30 17.45 -0.43
N ILE A 172 19.21 17.61 -1.39
CA ILE A 172 20.57 18.13 -1.16
C ILE A 172 20.51 19.56 -0.61
N GLY A 173 19.79 20.45 -1.29
CA GLY A 173 19.75 21.87 -0.93
C GLY A 173 19.09 22.13 0.43
N SER A 174 18.11 21.31 0.81
CA SER A 174 17.32 21.51 2.02
C SER A 174 17.82 20.71 3.23
N SER A 175 18.40 19.51 3.04
CA SER A 175 18.94 18.73 4.15
C SER A 175 20.28 19.23 4.67
N ARG A 176 21.14 19.79 3.79
CA ARG A 176 22.51 20.24 4.11
C ARG A 176 23.45 19.14 4.64
N GLU A 177 23.03 17.87 4.62
CA GLU A 177 23.87 16.68 4.90
C GLU A 177 24.04 15.80 3.64
N LEU A 178 23.00 15.70 2.82
CA LEU A 178 23.04 14.91 1.59
C LEU A 178 23.92 15.63 0.54
N VAL A 179 24.89 14.91 -0.03
CA VAL A 179 25.82 15.45 -1.04
C VAL A 179 25.83 14.52 -2.24
N TRP A 180 25.58 15.07 -3.44
CA TRP A 180 25.72 14.35 -4.70
C TRP A 180 27.18 13.95 -4.92
N GLN A 181 27.45 12.65 -4.89
CA GLN A 181 28.77 12.09 -5.13
C GLN A 181 28.60 10.66 -5.66
N PRO A 182 28.28 10.50 -6.96
CA PRO A 182 28.11 9.19 -7.54
C PRO A 182 29.38 8.34 -7.41
N ASN A 183 29.19 7.04 -7.21
CA ASN A 183 30.30 6.10 -7.29
C ASN A 183 31.01 6.21 -8.66
N PRO A 184 32.33 5.92 -8.74
CA PRO A 184 33.10 6.09 -9.97
C PRO A 184 32.59 5.31 -11.19
N ASP A 185 31.80 4.25 -10.98
CA ASP A 185 31.24 3.39 -12.01
C ASP A 185 29.84 3.83 -12.48
N LEU A 186 29.32 4.95 -11.96
CA LEU A 186 28.01 5.49 -12.29
C LEU A 186 28.11 6.81 -13.08
N PRO A 187 27.16 7.09 -13.98
CA PRO A 187 27.11 8.34 -14.74
C PRO A 187 26.85 9.56 -13.84
N GLU A 188 27.54 10.69 -14.07
CA GLU A 188 27.41 11.87 -13.20
C GLU A 188 25.99 12.48 -13.13
N GLU A 189 25.23 12.33 -14.22
CA GLU A 189 23.87 12.89 -14.37
C GLU A 189 22.77 12.04 -13.70
N GLY A 190 23.12 10.90 -13.10
CA GLY A 190 22.15 9.97 -12.51
C GLY A 190 21.74 8.84 -13.47
N PRO A 191 20.82 7.96 -13.05
CA PRO A 191 20.41 6.80 -13.82
C PRO A 191 19.72 7.19 -15.14
N GLU A 192 19.97 6.44 -16.21
CA GLU A 192 19.33 6.66 -17.52
C GLU A 192 17.83 6.36 -17.51
N SER A 193 17.37 5.51 -16.59
CA SER A 193 15.95 5.22 -16.38
C SER A 193 15.64 4.86 -14.93
N GLY A 194 14.45 5.24 -14.48
CA GLY A 194 13.95 4.96 -13.13
C GLY A 194 14.59 5.84 -12.04
N ASP A 195 14.39 5.40 -10.81
CA ASP A 195 14.64 6.14 -9.56
C ASP A 195 15.54 5.37 -8.58
N SER A 196 16.22 4.33 -9.07
CA SER A 196 16.97 3.37 -8.26
C SER A 196 16.13 2.67 -7.18
N GLY A 197 14.81 2.55 -7.36
CA GLY A 197 13.90 1.86 -6.45
C GLY A 197 13.55 2.64 -5.18
N VAL A 198 13.74 3.97 -5.20
CA VAL A 198 13.32 4.88 -4.12
C VAL A 198 12.40 5.93 -4.71
N ASP A 199 11.12 5.84 -4.33
CA ASP A 199 10.07 6.74 -4.81
C ASP A 199 10.05 8.07 -4.05
N TYR A 200 10.49 8.08 -2.79
CA TYR A 200 10.60 9.31 -2.01
C TYR A 200 11.66 9.24 -0.90
N ILE A 201 12.12 10.40 -0.46
CA ILE A 201 13.08 10.58 0.63
C ILE A 201 12.42 11.44 1.70
N LEU A 202 12.62 11.11 2.97
CA LEU A 202 12.31 12.00 4.10
C LEU A 202 13.53 12.21 4.99
N TRP A 203 13.60 13.35 5.64
CA TRP A 203 14.57 13.59 6.71
C TRP A 203 13.98 14.49 7.77
N LYS A 204 14.32 14.21 9.03
CA LYS A 204 13.83 14.99 10.17
C LYS A 204 14.90 15.99 10.61
N ASP A 205 14.58 17.28 10.54
CA ASP A 205 15.48 18.32 11.06
C ASP A 205 15.35 18.41 12.58
N PHE A 206 16.49 18.63 13.26
CA PHE A 206 16.52 18.83 14.71
C PHE A 206 15.95 20.19 15.16
N GLY A 207 15.65 21.10 14.24
CA GLY A 207 15.18 22.47 14.48
C GLY A 207 16.26 23.41 15.01
N CYS A 208 17.50 22.94 15.21
CA CYS A 208 18.59 23.72 15.79
C CYS A 208 19.61 24.24 14.77
N GLY A 209 19.31 24.10 13.48
CA GLY A 209 20.20 24.53 12.39
C GLY A 209 21.41 23.62 12.16
N ARG A 210 21.57 22.53 12.93
CA ARG A 210 22.64 21.54 12.79
C ARG A 210 22.16 20.35 11.95
N ALA A 211 22.76 20.20 10.77
CA ALA A 211 22.34 19.22 9.78
C ALA A 211 22.96 17.83 9.95
N ILE A 212 24.18 17.73 10.49
CA ILE A 212 24.92 16.46 10.53
C ILE A 212 24.30 15.48 11.53
N GLY A 213 24.04 14.26 11.07
CA GLY A 213 23.48 13.16 11.86
C GLY A 213 21.94 13.16 11.89
N GLN A 214 21.29 13.82 10.93
CA GLN A 214 19.83 13.79 10.81
C GLN A 214 19.36 12.40 10.38
N PRO A 215 18.22 11.91 10.90
CA PRO A 215 17.66 10.65 10.44
C PRO A 215 17.04 10.84 9.05
N PHE A 216 17.53 10.06 8.09
CA PHE A 216 16.96 9.93 6.75
C PHE A 216 16.11 8.66 6.64
N PHE A 217 15.10 8.71 5.78
CA PHE A 217 14.23 7.60 5.45
C PHE A 217 14.09 7.49 3.93
N LEU A 218 14.31 6.29 3.40
CA LEU A 218 14.16 5.99 1.97
C LEU A 218 12.88 5.18 1.78
N GLY A 219 11.94 5.74 1.03
CA GLY A 219 10.64 5.17 0.77
C GLY A 219 10.54 4.48 -0.57
N GLN A 220 9.93 3.30 -0.57
CA GLN A 220 9.52 2.58 -1.77
C GLN A 220 8.03 2.27 -1.72
N CYS A 221 7.38 2.38 -2.85
CA CYS A 221 5.97 2.11 -3.09
C CYS A 221 5.77 0.85 -3.91
N ALA A 222 4.78 0.04 -3.54
CA ALA A 222 4.35 -1.08 -4.35
C ALA A 222 2.82 -1.21 -4.36
N CYS A 223 2.20 -0.88 -5.50
CA CYS A 223 0.74 -0.96 -5.65
C CYS A 223 0.24 -2.31 -6.19
N GLY A 224 1.06 -3.04 -6.95
CA GLY A 224 0.64 -4.27 -7.63
C GLY A 224 0.46 -5.47 -6.68
N ASN A 225 -0.21 -6.52 -7.17
CA ASN A 225 -0.49 -7.75 -6.41
C ASN A 225 0.76 -8.56 -6.05
N ASN A 226 1.88 -8.31 -6.73
CA ASN A 226 3.20 -8.91 -6.46
C ASN A 226 4.09 -8.00 -5.60
N TRP A 227 3.49 -7.18 -4.73
CA TRP A 227 4.25 -6.27 -3.87
C TRP A 227 5.27 -7.00 -2.98
N ASP A 228 5.00 -8.24 -2.59
CA ASP A 228 5.87 -9.02 -1.71
C ASP A 228 7.15 -9.51 -2.36
N SER A 229 7.23 -9.51 -3.70
CA SER A 229 8.50 -9.74 -4.39
C SER A 229 9.43 -8.53 -4.36
N LYS A 230 8.95 -7.35 -3.92
CA LYS A 230 9.70 -6.09 -3.92
C LYS A 230 10.31 -5.72 -2.56
N LEU A 231 10.12 -6.54 -1.52
CA LEU A 231 10.57 -6.22 -0.15
C LEU A 231 12.08 -5.93 -0.03
N ASN A 232 12.88 -6.57 -0.89
CA ASN A 232 14.34 -6.42 -0.90
C ASN A 232 14.84 -5.34 -1.88
N ASP A 233 13.93 -4.68 -2.61
CA ASP A 233 14.27 -3.68 -3.62
C ASP A 233 14.52 -2.29 -3.02
N ILE A 234 14.30 -2.06 -1.71
CA ILE A 234 14.66 -0.80 -1.05
C ILE A 234 16.17 -0.68 -1.05
N SER A 235 16.66 0.03 -2.05
CA SER A 235 17.98 -0.27 -2.58
C SER A 235 19.06 0.55 -1.89
N GLN A 236 20.12 -0.14 -1.48
CA GLN A 236 21.42 0.50 -1.29
C GLN A 236 21.94 1.13 -2.60
N ARG A 237 21.33 0.84 -3.76
CA ARG A 237 21.71 1.44 -5.05
C ARG A 237 21.44 2.93 -5.05
N PHE A 238 20.36 3.39 -4.41
CA PHE A 238 20.08 4.81 -4.23
C PHE A 238 21.26 5.52 -3.52
N LEU A 239 21.82 4.92 -2.48
CA LEU A 239 22.92 5.50 -1.72
C LEU A 239 24.25 5.58 -2.50
N ARG A 240 24.40 4.85 -3.60
CA ARG A 240 25.59 4.92 -4.45
C ARG A 240 25.71 6.24 -5.23
N TRP A 241 24.66 7.06 -5.24
CA TRP A 241 24.66 8.37 -5.87
C TRP A 241 25.16 9.49 -4.94
N PHE A 242 25.36 9.19 -3.65
CA PHE A 242 25.63 10.18 -2.63
C PHE A 242 26.86 9.85 -1.81
N ALA A 243 27.44 10.88 -1.19
CA ALA A 243 28.47 10.69 -0.17
C ALA A 243 27.89 9.89 1.03
N PRO A 244 28.69 9.07 1.72
CA PRO A 244 28.21 8.32 2.88
C PRO A 244 27.64 9.23 3.98
N LEU A 245 26.37 8.99 4.33
CA LEU A 245 25.69 9.63 5.46
C LEU A 245 26.33 9.23 6.79
N LYS A 246 26.17 10.06 7.83
CA LYS A 246 26.72 9.75 9.16
C LYS A 246 25.87 8.79 9.97
N VAL A 247 24.61 8.64 9.59
CA VAL A 247 23.65 7.70 10.16
C VAL A 247 23.03 6.93 9.01
N ASP A 248 22.94 5.61 9.15
CA ASP A 248 22.30 4.77 8.14
C ASP A 248 20.81 5.14 8.03
N PRO A 249 20.29 5.35 6.81
CA PRO A 249 18.89 5.72 6.62
C PRO A 249 17.97 4.54 6.95
N GLY A 250 16.82 4.86 7.54
CA GLY A 250 15.72 3.92 7.71
C GLY A 250 15.07 3.58 6.36
N LYS A 251 14.57 2.36 6.24
CA LYS A 251 13.75 1.94 5.08
C LYS A 251 12.27 2.14 5.38
N VAL A 252 11.50 2.59 4.40
CA VAL A 252 10.05 2.66 4.44
C VAL A 252 9.47 1.92 3.24
N PHE A 253 8.52 1.03 3.48
CA PHE A 253 7.79 0.30 2.44
C PHE A 253 6.31 0.62 2.53
N ALA A 254 5.80 1.33 1.52
CA ALA A 254 4.41 1.75 1.47
C ALA A 254 3.62 0.95 0.44
N ILE A 255 2.47 0.41 0.85
CA ILE A 255 1.56 -0.32 -0.03
C ILE A 255 0.10 0.07 0.22
N PRO A 256 -0.77 0.08 -0.80
CA PRO A 256 -2.19 0.35 -0.64
C PRO A 256 -2.98 -0.85 -0.10
N HIS A 257 -2.32 -2.00 0.07
CA HIS A 257 -2.87 -3.25 0.59
C HIS A 257 -2.88 -3.25 2.12
N VAL A 258 -3.72 -4.08 2.74
CA VAL A 258 -3.62 -4.41 4.17
C VAL A 258 -2.67 -5.59 4.31
N VAL A 259 -1.62 -5.46 5.14
CA VAL A 259 -0.72 -6.59 5.42
C VAL A 259 -1.29 -7.42 6.55
N PRO A 260 -1.55 -8.73 6.37
CA PRO A 260 -1.99 -9.58 7.47
C PRO A 260 -0.96 -9.60 8.60
N GLU A 261 -1.43 -9.60 9.86
CA GLU A 261 -0.57 -9.55 11.05
C GLU A 261 0.50 -10.67 11.04
N SER A 262 0.13 -11.85 10.55
CA SER A 262 1.02 -13.01 10.42
C SER A 262 2.19 -12.78 9.45
N LYS A 263 2.05 -11.89 8.46
CA LYS A 263 3.09 -11.53 7.47
C LYS A 263 3.82 -10.24 7.84
N LEU A 264 3.19 -9.38 8.65
CA LEU A 264 3.71 -8.05 8.97
C LEU A 264 5.10 -8.07 9.62
N ARG A 265 5.38 -9.05 10.48
CA ARG A 265 6.71 -9.23 11.07
C ARG A 265 7.79 -9.46 10.01
N ASP A 266 7.53 -10.35 9.06
CA ASP A 266 8.51 -10.70 8.03
C ASP A 266 8.75 -9.53 7.07
N VAL A 267 7.67 -8.87 6.66
CA VAL A 267 7.74 -7.65 5.84
C VAL A 267 8.55 -6.56 6.55
N ALA A 268 8.34 -6.37 7.87
CA ALA A 268 9.07 -5.37 8.64
C ALA A 268 10.57 -5.71 8.80
N ILE A 269 10.94 -6.99 8.88
CA ILE A 269 12.35 -7.41 8.95
C ILE A 269 13.09 -7.06 7.65
N GLU A 270 12.46 -7.28 6.50
CA GLU A 270 13.10 -7.07 5.19
C GLU A 270 13.05 -5.59 4.76
N ALA A 271 11.88 -4.96 4.92
CA ALA A 271 11.55 -3.68 4.32
C ALA A 271 11.56 -2.50 5.32
N GLY A 272 11.77 -2.76 6.60
CA GLY A 272 11.83 -1.73 7.65
C GLY A 272 10.45 -1.25 8.10
N ILE A 273 10.21 0.06 8.02
CA ILE A 273 8.95 0.67 8.42
C ILE A 273 7.90 0.33 7.35
N VAL A 274 6.92 -0.49 7.73
CA VAL A 274 5.80 -0.85 6.83
C VAL A 274 4.68 0.18 6.98
N MET A 275 4.29 0.80 5.87
CA MET A 275 3.16 1.72 5.74
C MET A 275 2.09 1.07 4.85
N ASP A 276 1.35 0.11 5.42
CA ASP A 276 0.21 -0.52 4.76
C ASP A 276 -1.05 0.37 4.85
N ARG A 277 -2.16 -0.04 4.23
CA ARG A 277 -3.39 0.78 4.17
C ARG A 277 -3.83 1.28 5.55
N VAL A 278 -3.84 0.40 6.55
CA VAL A 278 -4.28 0.74 7.91
C VAL A 278 -3.35 1.78 8.52
N ARG A 279 -2.02 1.61 8.41
CA ARG A 279 -1.04 2.56 8.96
C ARG A 279 -1.04 3.91 8.22
N LEU A 280 -1.18 3.90 6.90
CA LEU A 280 -1.29 5.11 6.08
C LEU A 280 -2.52 5.93 6.47
N VAL A 281 -3.68 5.29 6.59
CA VAL A 281 -4.92 5.98 6.99
C VAL A 281 -4.80 6.50 8.43
N LYS A 282 -4.19 5.75 9.34
CA LYS A 282 -3.98 6.21 10.72
C LYS A 282 -3.09 7.47 10.79
N ALA A 283 -2.13 7.60 9.88
CA ALA A 283 -1.20 8.72 9.83
C ALA A 283 -1.87 10.06 9.46
N LEU A 284 -3.09 10.05 8.90
CA LEU A 284 -3.83 11.29 8.59
C LEU A 284 -3.96 12.25 9.78
N SER A 285 -4.07 11.72 10.99
CA SER A 285 -4.33 12.48 12.22
C SER A 285 -3.07 12.90 12.99
N GLN A 286 -1.87 12.58 12.50
CA GLN A 286 -0.64 12.67 13.29
C GLN A 286 0.18 13.95 13.07
N ALA A 287 0.06 14.56 11.90
CA ALA A 287 0.59 15.90 11.61
C ALA A 287 -0.17 16.53 10.42
N SER A 288 0.29 17.70 9.97
CA SER A 288 -0.37 18.51 8.95
C SER A 288 0.40 18.59 7.62
N HIS A 289 1.22 17.60 7.27
CA HIS A 289 1.88 17.53 5.96
C HIS A 289 0.90 17.14 4.85
N PHE A 290 -0.05 16.26 5.14
CA PHE A 290 -1.13 15.91 4.23
C PHE A 290 -2.36 16.79 4.47
N GLN A 291 -2.78 17.54 3.45
CA GLN A 291 -4.00 18.37 3.47
C GLN A 291 -5.07 17.71 2.60
N VAL A 292 -6.20 17.31 3.20
CA VAL A 292 -7.27 16.57 2.51
C VAL A 292 -7.86 17.40 1.36
N GLU A 293 -7.96 18.71 1.55
CA GLU A 293 -8.54 19.66 0.61
C GLU A 293 -7.83 19.65 -0.73
N ASP A 294 -6.50 19.51 -0.72
CA ASP A 294 -5.66 19.52 -1.93
C ASP A 294 -5.87 18.26 -2.79
N TRP A 295 -6.37 17.19 -2.18
CA TRP A 295 -6.53 15.88 -2.81
C TRP A 295 -7.98 15.48 -3.08
N ARG A 296 -8.95 16.14 -2.44
CA ARG A 296 -10.36 15.74 -2.42
C ARG A 296 -10.93 15.41 -3.80
N ASP A 297 -10.77 16.31 -4.78
CA ASP A 297 -11.31 16.11 -6.12
C ASP A 297 -10.62 14.95 -6.85
N SER A 298 -9.29 14.84 -6.69
CA SER A 298 -8.47 13.80 -7.30
C SER A 298 -8.80 12.40 -6.75
N LEU A 299 -9.02 12.28 -5.43
CA LEU A 299 -9.41 11.03 -4.77
C LEU A 299 -10.83 10.65 -5.16
N SER A 300 -11.77 11.61 -5.13
CA SER A 300 -13.14 11.41 -5.58
C SER A 300 -13.21 10.93 -7.03
N GLN A 301 -12.37 11.46 -7.93
CA GLN A 301 -12.33 11.00 -9.32
C GLN A 301 -11.84 9.56 -9.44
N THR A 302 -10.80 9.18 -8.70
CA THR A 302 -10.31 7.79 -8.66
C THR A 302 -11.39 6.83 -8.17
N ILE A 303 -12.09 7.19 -7.09
CA ILE A 303 -13.17 6.36 -6.53
C ILE A 303 -14.30 6.22 -7.55
N LYS A 304 -14.72 7.32 -8.19
CA LYS A 304 -15.76 7.28 -9.24
C LYS A 304 -15.38 6.37 -10.39
N LEU A 305 -14.14 6.44 -10.87
CA LEU A 305 -13.66 5.62 -11.99
C LEU A 305 -13.82 4.12 -11.67
N VAL A 306 -13.38 3.68 -10.49
CA VAL A 306 -13.48 2.26 -10.09
C VAL A 306 -14.92 1.88 -9.71
N ALA A 307 -15.68 2.80 -9.12
CA ALA A 307 -17.06 2.55 -8.72
C ALA A 307 -18.03 2.49 -9.91
N SER A 308 -17.70 3.15 -11.02
CA SER A 308 -18.49 3.11 -12.26
C SER A 308 -18.19 1.93 -13.18
N ALA A 309 -17.08 1.23 -12.96
CA ALA A 309 -16.64 0.06 -13.71
C ALA A 309 -17.26 -1.22 -13.15
#